data_AF-A0A929UGW8-F1
#
_entry.id   AF-A0A929UGW8-F1
#
_cell.length_a   1.000
_cell.length_b   1.000
_cell.length_c   1.000
_cell.angle_alpha   90.00
_cell.angle_beta   90.00
_cell.angle_gamma   90.00
#
_symmetry.space_group_name_H-M   'P 1'
#
loop_
_entity.id
_entity.type
_entity.pdbx_description
1 polymer ?
#
loop_
_entity_poly.entity_id
_entity_poly.type
_entity_poly.pdbx_seq_one_letter_code
_entity_poly.pdbx_strand_id
1 'polypeptide(L)'
;MGKVYDVVVLGAGPGGLSAGLYAGRARLSVAIIEKAADGGQIAITDEIENYPGQEVEGESGPSLIERMTKQCEKFGCERIKDTIESVELKGDVKKVKCQKGEYEAKTIVIATGCYPRPIGCEGEKEYQGKGVSYCATCDANFFED
;
A
#
# COMPACT_ATOMS: atom_id res chain seq x y z
N MET A 1 -3.35 14.63 24.53
CA MET A 1 -2.66 13.33 24.34
C MET A 1 -3.24 12.68 23.11
N GLY A 2 -2.39 12.31 22.14
CA GLY A 2 -2.82 11.63 20.92
C GLY A 2 -3.33 10.21 21.19
N LYS A 3 -4.09 9.64 20.25
CA LYS A 3 -4.56 8.25 20.29
C LYS A 3 -3.35 7.31 20.09
N VAL A 4 -3.19 6.33 20.97
CA VAL A 4 -2.23 5.24 20.80
C VAL A 4 -2.98 4.05 20.22
N TYR A 5 -2.61 3.61 19.02
CA TYR A 5 -3.21 2.45 18.37
C TYR A 5 -2.63 1.16 18.94
N ASP A 6 -3.41 0.08 18.87
CA ASP A 6 -2.88 -1.25 19.15
C ASP A 6 -1.98 -1.71 17.99
N VAL A 7 -2.38 -1.40 16.75
CA VAL A 7 -1.63 -1.74 15.54
C VAL A 7 -1.63 -0.57 14.56
N VAL A 8 -0.44 -0.18 14.07
CA VAL A 8 -0.30 0.66 12.88
C VAL A 8 0.34 -0.17 11.77
N VAL A 9 -0.29 -0.17 10.60
CA VAL A 9 0.20 -0.82 9.38
C VAL A 9 0.79 0.24 8.45
N LEU A 10 2.01 0.00 7.98
CA LEU A 10 2.74 0.90 7.08
C LEU A 10 2.61 0.40 5.64
N GLY A 11 1.71 1.00 4.87
CA GLY A 11 1.40 0.63 3.48
C GLY A 11 0.05 -0.07 3.34
N ALA A 12 -0.67 0.24 2.26
CA ALA A 12 -2.00 -0.30 1.95
C ALA A 12 -2.03 -1.12 0.66
N GLY A 13 -0.96 -1.87 0.37
CA GLY A 13 -1.00 -2.99 -0.58
C GLY A 13 -1.70 -4.23 0.00
N PRO A 14 -1.81 -5.34 -0.76
CA PRO A 14 -2.47 -6.57 -0.32
C PRO A 14 -1.98 -7.08 1.04
N GLY A 15 -0.67 -7.01 1.30
CA GLY A 15 -0.09 -7.44 2.58
C GLY A 15 -0.51 -6.54 3.76
N GLY A 16 -0.56 -5.22 3.54
CA GLY A 16 -0.98 -4.27 4.57
C GLY A 16 -2.48 -4.32 4.85
N LEU A 17 -3.30 -4.39 3.80
CA LEU A 17 -4.75 -4.57 3.91
C LEU A 17 -5.09 -5.90 4.59
N SER A 18 -4.38 -6.99 4.27
CA SER A 18 -4.58 -8.27 4.96
C SER A 18 -4.25 -8.18 6.45
N ALA A 19 -3.14 -7.55 6.82
CA ALA A 19 -2.78 -7.33 8.22
C ALA A 19 -3.81 -6.47 8.96
N GLY A 20 -4.25 -5.38 8.33
CA GLY A 20 -5.29 -4.50 8.85
C GLY A 20 -6.60 -5.24 9.09
N LEU A 21 -7.08 -5.99 8.09
CA LEU A 21 -8.28 -6.81 8.20
C LEU A 21 -8.24 -7.76 9.40
N TYR A 22 -7.16 -8.50 9.58
CA TYR A 22 -7.04 -9.45 10.69
C TYR A 22 -6.99 -8.73 12.04
N ALA A 23 -6.25 -7.62 12.16
CA ALA A 23 -6.19 -6.82 13.37
C ALA A 23 -7.56 -6.19 13.72
N GLY A 24 -8.28 -5.67 12.72
CA GLY A 24 -9.63 -5.12 12.90
C GLY A 24 -10.63 -6.19 13.33
N ARG A 25 -10.56 -7.39 12.76
CA ARG A 25 -11.38 -8.55 13.19
C ARG A 25 -11.11 -8.97 14.64
N ALA A 26 -9.89 -8.78 15.13
CA ALA A 26 -9.52 -8.98 16.53
C ALA A 26 -9.99 -7.84 17.46
N ARG A 27 -10.75 -6.86 16.94
CA ARG A 27 -11.25 -5.67 17.66
C ARG A 27 -10.15 -4.78 18.23
N LEU A 28 -8.98 -4.79 17.60
CA LEU A 28 -7.90 -3.88 17.93
C LEU A 28 -8.16 -2.51 17.31
N SER A 29 -7.62 -1.45 17.92
CA SER A 29 -7.56 -0.15 17.25
C SER A 29 -6.46 -0.16 16.18
N VAL A 30 -6.87 -0.01 14.92
CA VAL A 30 -5.98 -0.15 13.74
C VAL A 30 -5.94 1.15 12.95
N ALA A 31 -4.73 1.58 12.56
CA ALA A 31 -4.54 2.53 11.48
C ALA A 31 -3.70 1.92 10.36
N ILE A 32 -4.07 2.19 9.12
CA ILE A 32 -3.30 1.84 7.92
C ILE A 32 -2.87 3.16 7.27
N ILE A 33 -1.56 3.39 7.23
CA ILE A 33 -0.97 4.61 6.67
C ILE A 33 -0.49 4.33 5.26
N GLU A 34 -0.99 5.09 4.29
CA GLU A 34 -0.61 5.00 2.88
C GLU A 34 -0.37 6.39 2.30
N LYS A 35 0.70 6.55 1.52
CA LYS A 35 1.07 7.84 0.92
C LYS A 35 0.21 8.19 -0.29
N ALA A 36 -0.25 7.18 -1.03
CA ALA A 36 -0.94 7.33 -2.30
C ALA A 36 -2.35 6.72 -2.26
N ALA A 37 -2.79 6.17 -3.39
CA ALA A 37 -3.95 5.30 -3.45
C ALA A 37 -3.59 3.91 -2.94
N ASP A 38 -4.59 3.14 -2.54
CA ASP A 38 -4.39 1.78 -2.09
C ASP A 38 -3.97 0.86 -3.20
N GLY A 39 -3.33 -0.23 -2.79
CA GLY A 39 -3.01 -1.35 -3.65
C GLY A 39 -1.52 -1.56 -3.89
N GLY A 40 -0.68 -0.55 -3.71
CA GLY A 40 0.74 -0.71 -4.01
C GLY A 40 0.94 -1.15 -5.46
N GLN A 41 1.75 -2.19 -5.71
CA GLN A 41 2.07 -2.63 -7.08
C GLN A 41 0.90 -3.22 -7.85
N ILE A 42 -0.03 -3.92 -7.19
CA ILE A 42 -1.14 -4.55 -7.93
C ILE A 42 -2.09 -3.48 -8.49
N ALA A 43 -2.11 -2.26 -7.94
CA ALA A 43 -2.96 -1.17 -8.43
C ALA A 43 -2.69 -0.76 -9.88
N ILE A 44 -1.53 -1.15 -10.44
CA ILE A 44 -1.17 -0.91 -11.84
C ILE A 44 -1.23 -2.19 -12.68
N THR A 45 -1.91 -3.24 -12.21
CA THR A 45 -2.10 -4.47 -12.99
C THR A 45 -3.47 -4.45 -13.66
N ASP A 46 -3.48 -4.67 -14.98
CA ASP A 46 -4.69 -4.65 -15.80
C ASP A 46 -5.59 -5.85 -15.51
N GLU A 47 -4.99 -7.05 -15.51
CA GLU A 47 -5.69 -8.31 -15.33
C GLU A 47 -4.99 -9.20 -14.30
N ILE A 48 -5.79 -9.76 -13.38
CA ILE A 48 -5.38 -10.68 -12.34
C ILE A 48 -6.12 -12.00 -12.56
N GLU A 49 -5.35 -13.06 -12.86
CA GLU A 49 -5.89 -14.38 -13.14
C GLU A 49 -5.57 -15.42 -12.05
N ASN A 50 -4.77 -15.07 -11.05
CA ASN A 50 -4.17 -16.05 -10.15
C ASN A 50 -4.41 -15.78 -8.65
N TYR A 51 -5.34 -14.91 -8.29
CA TYR A 51 -5.70 -14.66 -6.90
C TYR A 51 -6.94 -15.49 -6.50
N PRO A 52 -6.81 -16.48 -5.59
CA PRO A 52 -7.95 -17.29 -5.17
C PRO A 52 -9.08 -16.45 -4.55
N GLY A 53 -10.29 -16.54 -5.11
CA GLY A 53 -11.43 -15.71 -4.71
C GLY A 53 -11.57 -14.39 -5.47
N GLN A 54 -10.79 -14.21 -6.54
CA GLN A 54 -11.01 -13.17 -7.54
C GLN A 54 -12.33 -13.32 -8.29
N GLU A 55 -12.78 -12.24 -8.92
CA GLU A 55 -13.88 -12.30 -9.89
C GLU A 55 -13.42 -13.09 -11.13
N VAL A 56 -14.26 -14.01 -11.62
CA VAL A 56 -13.88 -14.95 -12.70
C VAL A 56 -14.08 -14.35 -14.09
N GLU A 57 -15.02 -13.41 -14.23
CA GLU A 57 -15.31 -12.74 -15.51
C GLU A 57 -14.31 -11.61 -15.85
N GLY A 58 -13.18 -11.57 -15.14
CA GLY A 58 -12.14 -10.55 -15.23
C GLY A 58 -12.04 -9.77 -13.92
N GLU A 59 -10.83 -9.71 -13.36
CA GLU A 59 -10.53 -8.85 -12.21
C GLU A 59 -9.29 -8.02 -12.51
N SER A 60 -9.40 -6.70 -12.32
CA SER A 60 -8.25 -5.82 -12.37
C SER A 60 -7.64 -5.65 -10.98
N GLY A 61 -6.39 -5.23 -10.94
CA GLY A 61 -5.73 -4.91 -9.69
C GLY A 61 -6.46 -3.86 -8.84
N PRO A 62 -6.91 -2.72 -9.43
CA PRO A 62 -7.75 -1.76 -8.73
C PRO A 62 -9.04 -2.36 -8.16
N SER A 63 -9.76 -3.21 -8.90
CA SER A 63 -11.01 -3.79 -8.40
C SER A 63 -10.79 -4.76 -7.24
N LEU A 64 -9.74 -5.58 -7.29
CA LEU A 64 -9.37 -6.46 -6.18
C LEU A 64 -9.04 -5.66 -4.91
N ILE A 65 -8.25 -4.60 -5.06
CA ILE A 65 -7.84 -3.74 -3.94
C ILE A 65 -9.01 -2.98 -3.32
N GLU A 66 -9.97 -2.53 -4.12
CA GLU A 66 -11.17 -1.90 -3.61
C GLU A 66 -11.94 -2.86 -2.69
N ARG A 67 -12.08 -4.13 -3.08
CA ARG A 67 -12.72 -5.16 -2.24
C ARG A 67 -11.96 -5.39 -0.94
N MET A 68 -10.63 -5.51 -1.00
CA MET A 68 -9.78 -5.66 0.19
C MET A 68 -9.88 -4.44 1.13
N THR A 69 -9.94 -3.24 0.56
CA THR A 69 -10.08 -1.98 1.32
C THR A 69 -11.43 -1.92 2.04
N LYS A 70 -12.54 -2.22 1.33
CA LYS A 70 -13.88 -2.27 1.93
C LYS A 70 -13.97 -3.28 3.07
N GLN A 71 -13.24 -4.40 3.00
CA GLN A 71 -13.17 -5.35 4.10
C GLN A 71 -12.50 -4.74 5.34
N CYS A 72 -11.41 -3.99 5.18
CA CYS A 72 -10.74 -3.32 6.30
C CYS A 72 -11.65 -2.26 6.94
N GLU A 73 -12.31 -1.44 6.12
CA GLU A 73 -13.27 -0.41 6.58
C GLU A 73 -14.42 -1.02 7.36
N LYS A 74 -14.97 -2.14 6.88
CA LYS A 74 -16.04 -2.90 7.57
C LYS A 74 -15.64 -3.32 8.98
N PHE A 75 -14.36 -3.58 9.24
CA PHE A 75 -13.85 -3.96 10.56
C PHE A 75 -13.21 -2.78 11.32
N GLY A 76 -13.51 -1.55 10.93
CA GLY A 76 -13.14 -0.34 11.67
C GLY A 76 -11.67 0.06 11.56
N CYS A 77 -10.95 -0.43 10.53
CA CYS A 77 -9.59 0.03 10.28
C CYS A 77 -9.60 1.48 9.82
N GLU A 78 -8.88 2.34 10.52
CA GLU A 78 -8.74 3.75 10.16
C GLU A 78 -7.76 3.91 9.00
N ARG A 79 -8.15 4.65 7.96
CA ARG A 79 -7.32 4.90 6.78
C ARG A 79 -6.70 6.28 6.86
N ILE A 80 -5.38 6.35 6.82
CA ILE A 80 -4.62 7.58 6.98
C ILE A 80 -3.81 7.83 5.71
N LYS A 81 -4.12 8.92 5.01
CA LYS A 81 -3.38 9.34 3.82
C LYS A 81 -2.20 10.24 4.20
N ASP A 82 -1.05 9.63 4.43
CA ASP A 82 0.18 10.34 4.83
C ASP A 82 1.45 9.61 4.37
N THR A 83 2.56 10.35 4.27
CA THR A 83 3.86 9.83 3.85
C THR A 83 4.71 9.59 5.09
N ILE A 84 5.08 8.33 5.34
CA ILE A 84 5.97 7.95 6.43
C ILE A 84 7.40 8.41 6.12
N GLU A 85 8.03 9.12 7.06
CA GLU A 85 9.40 9.60 6.95
C GLU A 85 10.37 8.77 7.79
N SER A 86 9.97 8.39 9.01
CA SER A 86 10.81 7.60 9.92
C SER A 86 9.99 6.86 10.97
N VAL A 87 10.60 5.85 11.59
CA VAL A 87 10.01 5.03 12.65
C VAL A 87 10.95 4.87 13.83
N GLU A 88 10.41 5.00 15.04
CA GLU A 88 11.08 4.64 16.29
C GLU A 88 10.44 3.37 16.84
N LEU A 89 11.16 2.24 16.74
CA LEU A 89 10.62 0.91 17.03
C LEU A 89 10.97 0.36 18.42
N LYS A 90 11.74 1.12 19.21
CA LYS A 90 12.18 0.71 20.54
C LYS A 90 11.15 1.09 21.60
N GLY A 91 11.06 0.26 22.65
CA GLY A 91 10.15 0.47 23.78
C GLY A 91 8.74 -0.09 23.57
N ASP A 92 7.88 0.15 24.55
CA ASP A 92 6.52 -0.39 24.58
C ASP A 92 5.62 0.27 23.53
N VAL A 93 5.77 1.59 23.36
CA VAL A 93 5.06 2.40 22.36
C VAL A 93 6.04 2.84 21.27
N LYS A 94 5.70 2.53 20.03
CA LYS A 94 6.46 2.83 18.82
C LYS A 94 5.91 4.12 18.22
N LYS A 95 6.77 4.90 17.58
CA LYS A 95 6.39 6.15 16.92
C LYS A 95 6.61 6.06 15.44
N VAL A 96 5.66 6.60 14.68
CA VAL A 96 5.73 6.72 13.23
C VAL A 96 5.61 8.20 12.91
N LYS A 97 6.69 8.78 12.43
CA LYS A 97 6.71 10.17 11.97
C LYS A 97 6.37 10.22 10.49
N CYS A 98 5.36 11.00 10.16
CA CYS A 98 4.92 11.23 8.81
C CYS A 98 4.96 12.73 8.47
N GLN A 99 4.72 13.07 7.20
CA GLN A 99 4.74 14.45 6.72
C GLN A 99 3.66 15.33 7.36
N LYS A 100 2.45 14.79 7.62
CA LYS A 100 1.33 15.57 8.14
C LYS A 100 1.11 15.38 9.63
N GLY A 101 1.68 14.34 10.24
CA GLY A 101 1.50 14.06 11.66
C GLY A 101 2.42 12.98 12.21
N GLU A 102 2.27 12.74 13.51
CA GLU A 102 2.96 11.66 14.23
C GLU A 102 1.91 10.71 14.81
N TYR A 103 2.20 9.41 14.69
CA TYR A 103 1.30 8.34 15.10
C TYR A 103 2.02 7.41 16.08
N GLU A 104 1.30 6.95 17.10
CA GLU A 104 1.85 6.07 18.13
C GLU A 104 1.12 4.73 18.13
N ALA A 105 1.86 3.63 18.32
CA ALA A 105 1.29 2.29 18.35
C ALA A 105 2.02 1.33 19.29
N LYS A 106 1.29 0.36 19.85
CA LYS A 106 1.90 -0.76 20.58
C LYS A 106 2.62 -1.72 19.64
N THR A 107 2.11 -1.89 18.41
CA THR A 107 2.65 -2.80 17.39
C THR A 107 2.69 -2.12 16.03
N ILE A 108 3.76 -2.37 15.27
CA ILE A 108 3.92 -1.90 13.89
C ILE A 108 3.98 -3.10 12.94
N VAL A 109 3.20 -3.07 11.86
CA VAL A 109 3.34 -4.00 10.74
C VAL A 109 3.91 -3.24 9.55
N ILE A 110 5.10 -3.64 9.09
CA ILE A 110 5.77 -3.02 7.95
C ILE A 110 5.32 -3.73 6.67
N ALA A 111 4.54 -3.04 5.84
CA ALA A 111 3.98 -3.56 4.60
C ALA A 111 4.22 -2.61 3.40
N THR A 112 5.39 -1.94 3.39
CA THR A 112 5.73 -0.84 2.48
C THR A 112 6.04 -1.25 1.04
N GLY A 113 5.93 -2.55 0.74
CA GLY A 113 6.14 -3.10 -0.60
C GLY A 113 7.58 -2.99 -1.10
N CYS A 114 7.72 -2.96 -2.42
CA CYS A 114 8.98 -2.83 -3.14
C CYS A 114 8.79 -1.97 -4.40
N TYR A 115 9.90 -1.63 -5.06
CA TYR A 115 9.92 -0.85 -6.29
C TYR A 115 10.60 -1.66 -7.42
N PRO A 116 10.25 -1.40 -8.69
CA PRO A 116 11.00 -1.93 -9.83
C PRO A 116 12.49 -1.63 -9.68
N ARG A 117 13.34 -2.62 -9.99
CA ARG A 117 14.79 -2.45 -9.95
C ARG A 117 15.26 -1.89 -11.29
N PRO A 118 15.89 -0.70 -11.33
CA PRO A 118 16.54 -0.21 -12.54
C PRO A 118 17.67 -1.15 -12.98
N ILE A 119 17.87 -1.28 -14.29
CA ILE A 119 18.94 -2.07 -14.90
C ILE A 119 20.30 -1.39 -14.71
N GLY A 120 20.32 -0.05 -14.67
CA GLY A 120 21.51 0.77 -14.50
C GLY A 120 22.28 1.04 -15.80
N CYS A 121 21.65 0.88 -16.97
CA CYS A 121 22.29 1.18 -18.25
C CYS A 121 22.35 2.68 -18.54
N GLU A 122 23.26 3.07 -19.44
CA GLU A 122 23.39 4.45 -19.89
C GLU A 122 22.07 4.92 -20.53
N GLY A 123 21.63 6.13 -20.17
CA GLY A 123 20.36 6.69 -20.64
C GLY A 123 19.10 6.23 -19.88
N GLU A 124 19.14 5.17 -19.05
CA GLU A 124 17.93 4.65 -18.39
C GLU A 124 17.18 5.71 -17.58
N LYS A 125 17.91 6.51 -16.80
CA LYS A 125 17.35 7.60 -16.00
C LYS A 125 16.95 8.81 -16.86
N GLU A 126 17.67 9.08 -17.94
CA GLU A 126 17.43 10.22 -18.82
C GLU A 126 16.15 10.05 -19.65
N TYR A 127 15.91 8.81 -20.09
CA TYR A 127 14.76 8.43 -20.92
C TYR A 127 13.58 7.87 -20.12
N GLN A 128 13.64 7.87 -18.79
CA GLN A 128 12.51 7.49 -17.94
C GLN A 128 11.31 8.41 -18.20
N GLY A 129 10.17 7.83 -18.58
CA GLY A 129 8.97 8.56 -19.02
C GLY A 129 9.07 9.17 -20.42
N LYS A 130 10.14 8.87 -21.17
CA LYS A 130 10.37 9.32 -22.57
C LYS A 130 10.77 8.16 -23.49
N GLY A 131 10.36 6.94 -23.16
CA GLY A 131 10.73 5.71 -23.86
C GLY A 131 11.11 4.57 -22.92
N VAL A 132 11.60 4.88 -21.72
CA VAL A 132 11.82 3.89 -20.65
C VAL A 132 10.64 3.94 -19.66
N SER A 133 9.95 2.82 -19.51
CA SER A 133 8.81 2.65 -18.60
C SER A 133 8.98 1.43 -17.69
N TYR A 134 8.37 1.49 -16.50
CA TYR A 134 8.27 0.38 -15.56
C TYR A 134 6.81 -0.04 -15.28
N CYS A 135 5.86 0.51 -16.03
CA CYS A 135 4.43 0.27 -15.85
C CYS A 135 3.73 0.29 -17.22
N ALA A 136 3.45 -0.90 -17.77
CA ALA A 136 2.80 -1.01 -19.07
C ALA A 136 1.40 -0.38 -19.07
N THR A 137 0.59 -0.63 -18.04
CA THR A 137 -0.76 -0.06 -17.90
C THR A 137 -0.79 1.46 -17.79
N CYS A 138 0.30 2.08 -17.31
CA CYS A 138 0.43 3.52 -17.19
C CYS A 138 0.81 4.17 -18.53
N ASP A 139 1.75 3.54 -19.25
CA ASP A 139 2.49 4.23 -20.31
C ASP A 139 2.26 3.65 -21.71
N ALA A 140 1.73 2.42 -21.85
CA ALA A 140 1.61 1.75 -23.16
C ALA A 140 0.75 2.52 -24.17
N ASN A 141 -0.31 3.18 -23.72
CA ASN A 141 -1.18 3.98 -24.59
C ASN A 141 -0.48 5.18 -25.25
N PHE A 142 0.72 5.58 -24.82
CA PHE A 142 1.49 6.64 -25.47
C PHE A 142 2.34 6.13 -26.65
N PHE A 143 2.43 4.82 -26.83
CA PHE A 143 3.20 4.16 -27.88
C PHE A 143 2.23 3.53 -28.87
N GLU A 144 1.63 4.39 -29.70
CA GLU A 144 0.85 3.98 -30.85
C GLU A 144 1.77 3.96 -32.08
N ASP A 145 1.77 2.86 -32.83
CA ASP A 145 2.46 2.75 -34.13
C ASP A 145 1.84 3.70 -35.18
#